data_AF-A0A1S3NX21-F1
#
_entry.id   AF-A0A1S3NX21-F1
#
_cell.length_a   1.000
_cell.length_b   1.000
_cell.length_c   1.000
_cell.angle_alpha   90.00
_cell.angle_beta   90.00
_cell.angle_gamma   90.00
#
_symmetry.space_group_name_H-M   'P 1'
#
loop_
_entity.id
_entity.type
_entity.pdbx_description
1 polymer ?
#
loop_
_entity_poly.entity_id
_entity_poly.type
_entity_poly.pdbx_seq_one_letter_code
_entity_poly.pdbx_strand_id
1 'polypeptide(L)'
;MASGQLSREEALACVGCRHACHILLYADTEAQLFEEIPIRHIVLMQMRFDGLLGFPGGLVEPSEESLEEGLSRELWEELGFSLSVTVEDHVSSCHNPSSSSSHPITHFYARRMEEKEIREVEKAAASTATDHGHEVMGMVRVPLYTLKGGGGGLPSFLSHSFIGNSRSQLEDALVRFGLVTPEELQTALKHAAQRRKQS
;
A
#
# COMPACT_ATOMS: atom_id res chain seq x y z
N MET A 1 16.81 6.32 -7.65
CA MET A 1 15.98 6.12 -8.85
C MET A 1 15.76 4.62 -8.98
N ALA A 2 14.58 4.13 -8.63
CA ALA A 2 14.27 2.71 -8.87
C ALA A 2 14.23 2.48 -10.39
N SER A 3 14.87 1.42 -10.87
CA SER A 3 14.82 1.03 -12.28
C SER A 3 13.36 0.80 -12.69
N GLY A 4 12.88 1.48 -13.74
CA GLY A 4 11.56 1.21 -14.34
C GLY A 4 10.44 2.20 -14.01
N GLN A 5 10.72 3.35 -13.42
CA GLN A 5 9.72 4.42 -13.27
C GLN A 5 9.33 5.01 -14.63
N LEU A 6 8.03 5.23 -14.83
CA LEU A 6 7.46 5.82 -16.04
C LEU A 6 6.66 7.08 -15.69
N SER A 7 6.56 8.02 -16.62
CA SER A 7 5.49 9.02 -16.58
C SER A 7 4.12 8.32 -16.71
N ARG A 8 3.04 8.99 -16.28
CA ARG A 8 1.68 8.45 -16.45
C ARG A 8 1.32 8.32 -17.93
N GLU A 9 1.73 9.28 -18.75
CA GLU A 9 1.54 9.30 -20.20
C GLU A 9 2.34 8.17 -20.88
N GLU A 10 3.60 7.96 -20.49
CA GLU A 10 4.44 6.87 -21.00
C GLU A 10 3.84 5.51 -20.67
N ALA A 11 3.33 5.36 -19.44
CA ALA A 11 2.66 4.13 -19.01
C ALA A 11 1.40 3.85 -19.83
N LEU A 12 0.53 4.84 -20.02
CA LEU A 12 -0.71 4.70 -20.79
C LEU A 12 -0.47 4.51 -22.30
N ALA A 13 0.68 4.95 -22.81
CA ALA A 13 1.08 4.70 -24.20
C ALA A 13 1.58 3.25 -24.45
N CYS A 14 1.74 2.43 -23.39
CA CYS A 14 2.23 1.06 -23.49
C CYS A 14 1.16 0.11 -24.07
N VAL A 15 1.26 -0.19 -25.37
CA VAL A 15 0.31 -1.06 -26.06
C VAL A 15 0.48 -2.51 -25.64
N GLY A 16 -0.63 -3.17 -25.27
CA GLY A 16 -0.64 -4.58 -24.89
C GLY A 16 -0.12 -4.87 -23.47
N CYS A 17 0.12 -3.82 -22.70
CA CYS A 17 0.57 -3.91 -21.31
C CYS A 17 -0.65 -4.01 -20.40
N ARG A 18 -0.62 -4.90 -19.40
CA ARG A 18 -1.66 -4.94 -18.36
C ARG A 18 -1.40 -3.82 -17.36
N HIS A 19 -2.45 -3.30 -16.73
CA HIS A 19 -2.33 -2.23 -15.74
C HIS A 19 -2.89 -2.71 -14.40
N ALA A 20 -2.23 -2.31 -13.32
CA ALA A 20 -2.71 -2.53 -11.97
C ALA A 20 -2.60 -1.23 -11.17
N CYS A 21 -3.67 -0.84 -10.48
CA CYS A 21 -3.74 0.36 -9.66
C CYS A 21 -3.85 -0.04 -8.20
N HIS A 22 -3.06 0.61 -7.33
CA HIS A 22 -3.17 0.41 -5.89
C HIS A 22 -3.09 1.73 -5.16
N ILE A 23 -3.70 1.82 -3.98
CA ILE A 23 -3.75 3.04 -3.18
C ILE A 23 -3.23 2.85 -1.77
N LEU A 24 -2.49 3.84 -1.28
CA LEU A 24 -2.20 4.00 0.13
C LEU A 24 -3.23 4.94 0.75
N LEU A 25 -4.02 4.41 1.69
CA LEU A 25 -4.91 5.20 2.54
C LEU A 25 -4.23 5.46 3.88
N TYR A 26 -4.15 6.72 4.29
CA TYR A 26 -3.49 7.09 5.54
C TYR A 26 -4.17 8.25 6.26
N ALA A 27 -3.94 8.35 7.57
CA ALA A 27 -4.43 9.42 8.42
C ALA A 27 -3.45 9.73 9.56
N ASP A 28 -3.53 10.94 10.11
CA ASP A 28 -2.89 11.26 11.39
C ASP A 28 -3.71 10.68 12.54
N THR A 29 -3.04 10.31 13.64
CA THR A 29 -3.70 9.85 14.85
C THR A 29 -2.94 10.28 16.11
N GLU A 30 -3.70 10.57 17.16
CA GLU A 30 -3.18 10.84 18.51
C GLU A 30 -3.08 9.56 19.36
N ALA A 31 -3.45 8.40 18.79
CA ALA A 31 -3.43 7.14 19.51
C ALA A 31 -2.01 6.75 19.98
N GLN A 32 -1.96 6.12 21.15
CA GLN A 32 -0.73 5.64 21.77
C GLN A 32 -0.81 4.14 22.02
N LEU A 33 0.26 3.43 21.65
CA LEU A 33 0.46 2.05 22.06
C LEU A 33 0.95 2.02 23.52
N PHE A 34 0.29 1.22 24.34
CA PHE A 34 0.58 1.09 25.78
C PHE A 34 0.58 2.43 26.53
N GLU A 35 -0.22 3.40 26.07
CA GLU A 35 -0.31 4.76 26.67
C GLU A 35 1.04 5.52 26.75
N GLU A 36 2.05 5.04 26.03
CA GLU A 36 3.41 5.60 26.10
C GLU A 36 4.00 5.88 24.72
N ILE A 37 3.72 5.04 23.72
CA ILE A 37 4.38 5.06 22.42
C ILE A 37 3.44 5.66 21.38
N PRO A 38 3.69 6.88 20.87
CA PRO A 38 2.82 7.50 19.88
C PRO A 38 2.80 6.70 18.57
N ILE A 39 1.60 6.45 18.04
CA ILE A 39 1.42 5.79 16.73
C ILE A 39 1.66 6.78 15.59
N ARG A 40 1.32 8.07 15.80
CA ARG A 40 1.48 9.21 14.89
C ARG A 40 0.61 9.16 13.64
N HIS A 41 0.67 8.08 12.88
CA HIS A 41 -0.09 7.92 11.65
C HIS A 41 -0.62 6.49 11.49
N ILE A 42 -1.75 6.37 10.81
CA ILE A 42 -2.35 5.12 10.38
C ILE A 42 -2.07 4.97 8.89
N VAL A 43 -1.60 3.80 8.47
CA VAL A 43 -1.47 3.41 7.06
C VAL A 43 -2.14 2.07 6.89
N LEU A 44 -3.01 1.94 5.89
CA LEU A 44 -3.70 0.70 5.59
C LEU A 44 -2.97 -0.13 4.54
N MET A 45 -2.87 -1.43 4.82
CA MET A 45 -2.50 -2.49 3.87
C MET A 45 -3.45 -3.66 4.09
N GLN A 46 -3.34 -4.69 3.26
CA GLN A 46 -4.16 -5.90 3.37
C GLN A 46 -3.35 -7.18 3.19
N MET A 47 -3.78 -8.23 3.88
CA MET A 47 -3.35 -9.60 3.59
C MET A 47 -4.15 -10.12 2.40
N ARG A 48 -3.46 -10.57 1.36
CA ARG A 48 -4.08 -11.12 0.14
C ARG A 48 -4.29 -12.63 0.26
N PHE A 49 -5.11 -13.18 -0.62
CA PHE A 49 -5.35 -14.62 -0.75
C PHE A 49 -4.07 -15.46 -0.96
N ASP A 50 -3.05 -14.88 -1.58
CA ASP A 50 -1.76 -15.51 -1.85
C ASP A 50 -0.80 -15.50 -0.63
N GLY A 51 -1.26 -14.99 0.52
CA GLY A 51 -0.50 -14.92 1.76
C GLY A 51 0.53 -13.79 1.81
N LEU A 52 0.45 -12.82 0.88
CA LEU A 52 1.36 -11.67 0.81
C LEU A 52 0.66 -10.39 1.25
N LEU A 53 1.44 -9.45 1.81
CA LEU A 53 0.95 -8.11 2.11
C LEU A 53 0.96 -7.23 0.86
N GLY A 54 -0.13 -6.50 0.64
CA GLY A 54 -0.29 -5.56 -0.48
C GLY A 54 -1.12 -4.34 -0.10
N PHE A 55 -1.22 -3.40 -1.02
CA PHE A 55 -2.16 -2.29 -0.93
C PHE A 55 -3.51 -2.68 -1.55
N PRO A 56 -4.63 -2.07 -1.11
CA PRO A 56 -5.91 -2.19 -1.80
C PRO A 56 -5.84 -1.70 -3.24
N GLY A 57 -6.62 -2.35 -4.10
CA GLY A 57 -6.68 -2.17 -5.54
C GLY A 57 -6.30 -3.44 -6.31
N GLY A 58 -6.37 -3.35 -7.63
CA GLY A 58 -6.22 -4.51 -8.49
C GLY A 58 -5.95 -4.15 -9.94
N LEU A 59 -6.38 -5.02 -10.84
CA LEU A 59 -6.15 -4.86 -12.28
C LEU A 59 -7.15 -3.86 -12.85
N VAL A 60 -6.68 -3.05 -13.79
CA VAL A 60 -7.51 -2.11 -14.53
C VAL A 60 -7.29 -2.31 -16.02
N GLU A 61 -8.34 -2.08 -16.81
CA GLU A 61 -8.32 -2.16 -18.27
C GLU A 61 -8.49 -0.76 -18.87
N PRO A 62 -7.39 -0.04 -19.21
CA PRO A 62 -7.46 1.32 -19.72
C PRO A 62 -8.17 1.47 -21.07
N SER A 63 -8.46 0.36 -21.76
CA SER A 63 -9.28 0.37 -22.97
C SER A 63 -10.79 0.44 -22.70
N GLU A 64 -11.22 0.13 -21.47
CA GLU A 64 -12.63 0.11 -21.05
C GLU A 64 -12.97 1.23 -20.05
N GLU A 65 -12.05 1.60 -19.16
CA GLU A 65 -12.24 2.58 -18.10
C GLU A 65 -10.98 3.41 -17.84
N SER A 66 -11.11 4.57 -17.17
CA SER A 66 -9.92 5.27 -16.66
C SER A 66 -9.25 4.51 -15.50
N LEU A 67 -7.97 4.78 -15.25
CA LEU A 67 -7.24 4.19 -14.12
C LEU A 67 -7.93 4.46 -12.78
N GLU A 68 -8.50 5.65 -12.63
CA GLU A 68 -9.16 6.11 -11.42
C GLU A 68 -10.55 5.49 -11.25
N GLU A 69 -11.31 5.31 -12.33
CA GLU A 69 -12.58 4.57 -12.31
C GLU A 69 -12.36 3.11 -11.92
N GLY A 70 -11.41 2.43 -12.57
CA GLY A 70 -11.07 1.04 -12.26
C GLY A 70 -10.57 0.87 -10.84
N LEU A 71 -9.68 1.75 -10.37
CA LEU A 71 -9.26 1.73 -8.97
C LEU A 71 -10.43 1.98 -8.02
N SER A 72 -11.33 2.92 -8.32
CA SER A 72 -12.51 3.17 -7.47
C SER A 72 -13.45 1.97 -7.40
N ARG A 73 -13.59 1.21 -8.49
CA ARG A 73 -14.34 -0.07 -8.54
C ARG A 73 -13.69 -1.12 -7.66
N GLU A 74 -12.39 -1.38 -7.83
CA GLU A 74 -11.64 -2.35 -7.03
C GLU A 74 -11.71 -2.03 -5.52
N LEU A 75 -11.59 -0.74 -5.15
CA LEU A 75 -11.70 -0.33 -3.75
C LEU A 75 -13.10 -0.55 -3.18
N TRP A 76 -14.15 -0.42 -3.99
CA TRP A 76 -15.50 -0.71 -3.53
C TRP A 76 -15.68 -2.21 -3.25
N GLU A 77 -15.12 -3.07 -4.09
CA GLU A 77 -15.18 -4.54 -3.96
C GLU A 77 -14.36 -5.02 -2.74
N GLU A 78 -13.13 -4.52 -2.58
CA GLU A 78 -12.20 -4.92 -1.52
C GLU A 78 -12.46 -4.26 -0.15
N LEU A 79 -12.91 -3.01 -0.13
CA LEU A 79 -13.09 -2.24 1.11
C LEU A 79 -14.56 -2.09 1.51
N GLY A 80 -15.51 -2.36 0.61
CA GLY A 80 -16.93 -2.09 0.86
C GLY A 80 -17.23 -0.60 1.11
N PHE A 81 -16.31 0.28 0.70
CA PHE A 81 -16.34 1.71 0.98
C PHE A 81 -16.16 2.49 -0.32
N SER A 82 -17.12 3.37 -0.63
CA SER A 82 -17.08 4.17 -1.85
C SER A 82 -16.05 5.28 -1.71
N LEU A 83 -14.94 5.18 -2.45
CA LEU A 83 -13.87 6.16 -2.46
C LEU A 83 -13.62 6.62 -3.90
N SER A 84 -13.98 7.88 -4.22
CA SER A 84 -13.80 8.42 -5.57
C SER A 84 -12.34 8.83 -5.77
N VAL A 85 -11.52 7.97 -6.37
CA VAL A 85 -10.11 8.26 -6.67
C VAL A 85 -10.02 9.28 -7.82
N THR A 86 -9.04 10.19 -7.75
CA THR A 86 -8.81 11.19 -8.80
C THR A 86 -7.36 11.17 -9.26
N VAL A 87 -7.08 11.87 -10.37
CA VAL A 87 -5.74 11.95 -10.95
C VAL A 87 -4.76 12.63 -10.00
N GLU A 88 -5.25 13.52 -9.12
CA GLU A 88 -4.46 14.21 -8.11
C GLU A 88 -3.92 13.28 -7.02
N ASP A 89 -4.55 12.12 -6.81
CA ASP A 89 -4.01 11.11 -5.88
C ASP A 89 -2.85 10.30 -6.49
N HIS A 90 -2.58 10.43 -7.80
CA HIS A 90 -1.53 9.66 -8.49
C HIS A 90 -0.13 10.05 -8.00
N VAL A 91 0.67 9.03 -7.68
CA VAL A 91 2.01 9.20 -7.08
C VAL A 91 3.12 8.75 -8.02
N SER A 92 2.92 7.61 -8.67
CA SER A 92 3.93 7.03 -9.56
C SER A 92 3.35 5.95 -10.48
N SER A 93 4.02 5.74 -11.60
CA SER A 93 3.85 4.57 -12.46
C SER A 93 5.18 3.83 -12.56
N CYS A 94 5.16 2.51 -12.51
CA CYS A 94 6.35 1.68 -12.61
C CYS A 94 6.09 0.48 -13.51
N HIS A 95 7.08 0.15 -14.33
CA HIS A 95 7.13 -1.03 -15.15
C HIS A 95 8.41 -1.80 -14.83
N ASN A 96 8.32 -3.11 -14.65
CA ASN A 96 9.51 -3.95 -14.44
C ASN A 96 9.86 -4.69 -15.74
N PRO A 97 10.68 -4.10 -16.64
CA PRO A 97 11.03 -4.71 -17.92
C PRO A 97 11.93 -5.95 -17.78
N SER A 98 12.48 -6.22 -16.59
CA SER A 98 13.32 -7.39 -16.31
C SER A 98 12.52 -8.64 -15.94
N SER A 99 11.23 -8.48 -15.62
CA SER A 99 10.32 -9.60 -15.49
C SER A 99 9.73 -9.93 -16.85
N SER A 100 9.47 -11.22 -17.13
CA SER A 100 8.75 -11.65 -18.33
C SER A 100 7.55 -10.74 -18.63
N SER A 101 7.21 -10.60 -19.91
CA SER A 101 6.14 -9.74 -20.49
C SER A 101 4.72 -9.93 -19.92
N SER A 102 4.57 -10.62 -18.79
CA SER A 102 3.34 -10.92 -18.06
C SER A 102 3.07 -9.99 -16.87
N HIS A 103 4.05 -9.19 -16.42
CA HIS A 103 3.88 -8.33 -15.25
C HIS A 103 3.19 -7.01 -15.64
N PRO A 104 2.14 -6.59 -14.92
CA PRO A 104 1.45 -5.35 -15.23
C PRO A 104 2.33 -4.14 -14.93
N ILE A 105 2.06 -3.04 -15.63
CA ILE A 105 2.45 -1.71 -15.19
C ILE A 105 1.67 -1.39 -13.92
N THR A 106 2.38 -1.03 -12.87
CA THR A 106 1.76 -0.67 -11.58
C THR A 106 1.63 0.84 -11.47
N HIS A 107 0.43 1.32 -11.19
CA HIS A 107 0.14 2.69 -10.81
C HIS A 107 -0.12 2.74 -9.32
N PHE A 108 0.48 3.74 -8.66
CA PHE A 108 0.35 3.93 -7.23
C PHE A 108 -0.29 5.26 -6.94
N TYR A 109 -1.28 5.23 -6.06
CA TYR A 109 -2.03 6.38 -5.59
C TYR A 109 -1.85 6.52 -4.08
N ALA A 110 -2.04 7.71 -3.53
CA ALA A 110 -2.05 7.91 -2.09
C ALA A 110 -3.06 8.99 -1.71
N ARG A 111 -3.86 8.68 -0.69
CA ARG A 111 -4.89 9.59 -0.18
C ARG A 111 -4.82 9.71 1.33
N ARG A 112 -4.71 10.96 1.78
CA ARG A 112 -4.90 11.31 3.19
C ARG A 112 -6.39 11.39 3.50
N MET A 113 -6.79 10.82 4.62
CA MET A 113 -8.16 10.78 5.12
C MET A 113 -8.21 11.24 6.57
N GLU A 114 -9.41 11.48 7.10
CA GLU A 114 -9.59 11.63 8.55
C GLU A 114 -9.48 10.26 9.24
N GLU A 115 -9.00 10.24 10.49
CA GLU A 115 -8.92 8.99 11.27
C GLU A 115 -10.28 8.29 11.39
N LYS A 116 -11.37 9.07 11.50
CA LYS A 116 -12.73 8.53 11.57
C LYS A 116 -13.08 7.79 10.28
N GLU A 117 -12.76 8.34 9.11
CA GLU A 117 -13.05 7.70 7.83
C GLU A 117 -12.25 6.41 7.66
N ILE A 118 -10.98 6.39 8.06
CA ILE A 118 -10.16 5.17 8.09
C ILE A 118 -10.82 4.08 8.93
N ARG A 119 -11.39 4.41 10.10
CA ARG A 119 -12.10 3.44 10.94
C ARG A 119 -13.38 2.93 10.28
N GLU A 120 -14.08 3.75 9.50
CA GLU A 120 -15.25 3.29 8.72
C GLU A 120 -14.83 2.38 7.57
N VAL A 121 -13.71 2.67 6.89
CA VAL A 121 -13.10 1.78 5.90
C VAL A 121 -12.79 0.41 6.51
N GLU A 122 -12.11 0.36 7.66
CA GLU A 122 -11.77 -0.90 8.33
C GLU A 122 -13.01 -1.72 8.73
N LYS A 123 -14.07 -1.06 9.21
CA LYS A 123 -15.34 -1.72 9.53
C LYS A 123 -16.00 -2.28 8.28
N ALA A 124 -16.10 -1.48 7.23
CA ALA A 124 -16.72 -1.89 5.97
C ALA A 124 -15.95 -3.05 5.33
N ALA A 125 -14.62 -2.99 5.30
CA ALA A 125 -13.75 -4.01 4.73
C ALA A 125 -13.91 -5.38 5.41
N ALA A 126 -14.28 -5.41 6.70
CA ALA A 126 -14.49 -6.64 7.46
C ALA A 126 -15.95 -7.12 7.48
N SER A 127 -16.92 -6.29 7.08
CA SER A 127 -18.35 -6.59 7.27
C SER A 127 -19.21 -6.53 6.02
N THR A 128 -18.83 -5.74 5.02
CA THR A 128 -19.65 -5.49 3.82
C THR A 128 -18.89 -5.64 2.51
N ALA A 129 -17.55 -5.62 2.52
CA ALA A 129 -16.75 -5.87 1.32
C ALA A 129 -17.05 -7.25 0.72
N THR A 130 -17.19 -7.30 -0.60
CA THR A 130 -17.50 -8.55 -1.32
C THR A 130 -16.33 -9.51 -1.35
N ASP A 131 -15.12 -8.98 -1.27
CA ASP A 131 -13.89 -9.76 -1.46
C ASP A 131 -13.27 -10.21 -0.14
N HIS A 132 -13.88 -9.81 0.99
CA HIS A 132 -13.49 -10.27 2.31
C HIS A 132 -13.66 -11.79 2.43
N GLY A 133 -12.55 -12.49 2.71
CA GLY A 133 -12.52 -13.95 2.77
C GLY A 133 -12.33 -14.65 1.42
N HIS A 134 -12.24 -13.89 0.31
CA HIS A 134 -11.94 -14.39 -1.03
C HIS A 134 -10.57 -13.90 -1.50
N GLU A 135 -10.48 -12.68 -2.01
CA GLU A 135 -9.21 -12.10 -2.47
C GLU A 135 -8.47 -11.36 -1.34
N VAL A 136 -9.21 -10.86 -0.36
CA VAL A 136 -8.71 -10.11 0.79
C VAL A 136 -8.95 -10.87 2.09
N MET A 137 -7.88 -11.24 2.78
CA MET A 137 -7.91 -12.01 4.04
C MET A 137 -7.99 -11.12 5.29
N GLY A 138 -7.92 -9.80 5.12
CA GLY A 138 -8.10 -8.84 6.20
C GLY A 138 -7.20 -7.61 6.08
N MET A 139 -7.75 -6.48 6.52
CA MET A 139 -7.03 -5.22 6.62
C MET A 139 -6.07 -5.22 7.80
N VAL A 140 -4.91 -4.59 7.61
CA VAL A 140 -3.91 -4.39 8.65
C VAL A 140 -3.43 -2.95 8.65
N ARG A 141 -3.19 -2.40 9.84
CA ARG A 141 -2.48 -1.13 9.99
C ARG A 141 -0.97 -1.37 10.00
N VAL A 142 -0.21 -0.55 9.28
CA VAL A 142 1.26 -0.57 9.37
C VAL A 142 1.69 0.05 10.71
N PRO A 143 2.42 -0.66 11.58
CA PRO A 143 2.85 -0.12 12.87
C PRO A 143 4.10 0.75 12.67
N LEU A 144 3.95 2.07 12.56
CA LEU A 144 5.06 2.97 12.23
C LEU A 144 6.06 3.22 13.37
N TYR A 145 5.70 2.88 14.60
CA TYR A 145 6.60 2.95 15.75
C TYR A 145 7.69 1.88 15.70
N THR A 146 8.77 2.07 16.46
CA THR A 146 9.80 1.06 16.70
C THR A 146 9.95 0.85 18.20
N LEU A 147 9.77 -0.40 18.68
CA LEU A 147 9.94 -0.72 20.09
C LEU A 147 11.42 -0.71 20.49
N LYS A 148 11.68 -0.46 21.79
CA LYS A 148 13.02 -0.56 22.38
C LYS A 148 13.66 -1.91 22.03
N GLY A 149 14.92 -1.89 21.63
CA GLY A 149 15.64 -3.06 21.13
C GLY A 149 15.50 -3.33 19.62
N GLY A 150 14.86 -2.43 18.86
CA GLY A 150 14.73 -2.55 17.38
C GLY A 150 13.82 -3.70 16.94
N GLY A 151 13.10 -4.26 17.91
CA GLY A 151 12.25 -5.44 17.93
C GLY A 151 11.00 -5.35 17.07
N GLY A 152 9.95 -4.87 17.73
CA GLY A 152 8.59 -4.78 17.22
C GLY A 152 8.29 -3.47 16.52
N GLY A 153 7.11 -3.43 15.91
CA GLY A 153 6.63 -2.32 15.08
C GLY A 153 7.15 -2.40 13.65
N LEU A 154 7.52 -1.26 13.07
CA LEU A 154 7.87 -1.12 11.66
C LEU A 154 8.97 -2.10 11.21
N PRO A 155 10.04 -2.36 11.98
CA PRO A 155 11.06 -3.32 11.58
C PRO A 155 10.53 -4.76 11.43
N SER A 156 9.63 -5.19 12.32
CA SER A 156 9.01 -6.51 12.23
C SER A 156 8.02 -6.55 11.06
N PHE A 157 7.24 -5.48 10.86
CA PHE A 157 6.31 -5.40 9.74
C PHE A 157 7.04 -5.50 8.39
N LEU A 158 8.09 -4.71 8.18
CA LEU A 158 8.91 -4.72 6.95
C LEU A 158 9.67 -6.03 6.71
N SER A 159 9.69 -6.95 7.69
CA SER A 159 10.29 -8.28 7.53
C SER A 159 9.34 -9.31 6.88
N HIS A 160 8.03 -9.02 6.79
CA HIS A 160 7.05 -9.88 6.11
C HIS A 160 7.28 -9.95 4.59
N SER A 161 6.55 -10.86 3.95
CA SER A 161 6.50 -10.99 2.49
C SER A 161 5.45 -10.05 1.90
N PHE A 162 5.80 -9.37 0.81
CA PHE A 162 4.96 -8.39 0.13
C PHE A 162 4.80 -8.78 -1.34
N ILE A 163 3.65 -8.48 -1.92
CA ILE A 163 3.41 -8.70 -3.35
C ILE A 163 4.17 -7.67 -4.19
N GLY A 164 4.76 -8.13 -5.30
CA GLY A 164 5.36 -7.28 -6.33
C GLY A 164 6.27 -6.17 -5.77
N ASN A 165 5.93 -4.92 -6.11
CA ASN A 165 6.63 -3.72 -5.65
C ASN A 165 5.92 -3.00 -4.49
N SER A 166 4.90 -3.60 -3.85
CA SER A 166 4.16 -2.97 -2.75
C SER A 166 5.05 -2.60 -1.57
N ARG A 167 6.09 -3.39 -1.30
CA ARG A 167 7.06 -3.03 -0.26
C ARG A 167 7.83 -1.75 -0.60
N SER A 168 8.34 -1.62 -1.83
CA SER A 168 9.05 -0.41 -2.26
C SER A 168 8.13 0.81 -2.34
N GLN A 169 6.86 0.61 -2.73
CA GLN A 169 5.84 1.66 -2.70
C GLN A 169 5.60 2.15 -1.27
N LEU A 170 5.49 1.23 -0.30
CA LEU A 170 5.39 1.59 1.12
C LEU A 170 6.62 2.37 1.59
N GLU A 171 7.83 1.85 1.34
CA GLU A 171 9.09 2.48 1.75
C GLU A 171 9.23 3.91 1.20
N ASP A 172 8.92 4.13 -0.08
CA ASP A 172 8.93 5.45 -0.70
C ASP A 172 7.86 6.37 -0.09
N ALA A 173 6.63 5.88 0.04
CA ALA A 173 5.50 6.68 0.50
C ALA A 173 5.67 7.14 1.96
N LEU A 174 6.21 6.27 2.83
CA LEU A 174 6.45 6.61 4.23
C LEU A 174 7.35 7.84 4.38
N VAL A 175 8.37 7.98 3.54
CA VAL A 175 9.27 9.16 3.54
C VAL A 175 8.65 10.32 2.76
N ARG A 176 8.10 10.05 1.56
CA ARG A 176 7.53 11.06 0.66
C ARG A 176 6.42 11.87 1.35
N PHE A 177 5.58 11.22 2.15
CA PHE A 177 4.48 11.86 2.87
C PHE A 177 4.83 12.23 4.32
N GLY A 178 6.12 12.12 4.72
CA GLY A 178 6.58 12.53 6.05
C GLY A 178 6.03 11.70 7.21
N LEU A 179 5.60 10.47 6.95
CA LEU A 179 5.01 9.58 7.95
C LEU A 179 6.08 9.01 8.91
N VAL A 180 7.30 8.88 8.41
CA VAL A 180 8.52 8.59 9.18
C VAL A 180 9.70 9.38 8.60
N THR A 181 10.75 9.61 9.39
CA THR A 181 11.97 10.22 8.85
C THR A 181 12.79 9.21 8.03
N PRO A 182 13.65 9.66 7.11
CA PRO A 182 14.57 8.78 6.38
C PRO A 182 15.46 7.93 7.31
N GLU A 183 15.88 8.48 8.45
CA GLU A 183 16.71 7.80 9.45
C GLU A 183 15.93 6.71 10.19
N GLU A 184 14.67 7.00 10.56
CA GLU A 184 13.75 6.03 11.16
C GLU A 184 13.54 4.84 10.20
N LEU A 185 13.24 5.11 8.93
CA LEU A 185 13.05 4.06 7.92
C LEU A 185 14.33 3.25 7.69
N GLN A 186 15.48 3.91 7.54
CA GLN A 186 16.75 3.21 7.32
C GLN A 186 17.08 2.28 8.50
N THR A 187 16.80 2.72 9.73
CA THR A 187 16.99 1.90 10.93
C THR A 187 16.05 0.71 10.93
N ALA A 188 14.77 0.91 10.61
CA ALA A 188 13.80 -0.18 10.51
C ALA A 188 14.17 -1.22 9.45
N LEU A 189 14.65 -0.78 8.28
CA LEU A 189 15.09 -1.67 7.20
C LEU A 189 16.31 -2.52 7.58
N LYS A 190 17.28 -1.95 8.30
CA LYS A 190 18.44 -2.69 8.81
C LYS A 190 18.01 -3.82 9.75
N HIS A 191 17.10 -3.53 10.68
CA HIS A 191 16.56 -4.52 11.61
C HIS A 191 15.69 -5.58 10.90
N ALA A 192 14.85 -5.18 9.94
CA ALA A 192 14.05 -6.11 9.13
C ALA A 192 14.94 -7.09 8.35
N ALA A 193 16.04 -6.61 7.77
CA ALA A 193 17.00 -7.43 7.05
C ALA A 193 17.76 -8.41 7.97
N GLN A 194 18.07 -8.01 9.20
CA GLN A 194 18.65 -8.92 10.19
C GLN A 194 17.68 -10.04 10.59
N ARG A 195 16.39 -9.73 10.77
CA ARG A 195 15.35 -10.72 11.11
C ARG A 195 15.20 -11.79 10.05
N ARG A 196 15.14 -11.41 8.77
CA ARG A 196 15.01 -12.38 7.67
C ARG A 196 16.20 -13.33 7.53
N LYS A 197 17.36 -13.00 8.10
CA LYS A 197 18.52 -13.91 8.13
C LYS A 197 18.43 -14.93 9.27
N GLN A 198 17.54 -14.73 10.23
CA GLN A 198 17.37 -15.55 11.43
C GLN A 198 16.14 -16.47 11.38
N SER A 199 15.23 -16.22 10.43
CA SER A 199 14.05 -17.06 10.09
C SER A 199 14.39 -18.09 9.04
#